data_AF-A0A937BQ25-F1
#
_entry.id   AF-A0A937BQ25-F1
#
_cell.length_a   1.000
_cell.length_b   1.000
_cell.length_c   1.000
_cell.angle_alpha   90.00
_cell.angle_beta   90.00
_cell.angle_gamma   90.00
#
_symmetry.space_group_name_H-M   'P 1'
#
loop_
_entity.id
_entity.type
_entity.pdbx_description
1 polymer ?
#
loop_
_entity_poly.entity_id
_entity_poly.type
_entity_poly.pdbx_seq_one_letter_code
_entity_poly.pdbx_strand_id
1 'polypeptide(L)'
;MSGFINPSFVPTTNNASLLDANDNVVNLIRASNPSDKVWKNGSVNLNYALKMKKPGEELSVNLDYIAYKSSHTQLLKNSTYTPDTVLLNESVLSSSLPATIGVRTGKLDYSTPLSKGIKMDAGGKISFVKTDNTADFFDVVNTVPTPNYEFSNRFKYQENINAAYVNFSKEGKAFSIQAGLRIENTNIKGNQLGNPLIKDSSFTRNYTNLFPTFYLSYKLDTSDKHQLGFSFGRRVDRPNYQDMNPFTYPLDRYTYYGGNPFLEPTFSYNFEFSHTYKNFLTTTLEYSLVKNLIQETNEQKGNIYYSRRGILENNRFMEFQ
;
A
#
# COMPACT_ATOMS: atom_id res chain seq x y z
N MET A 1 5.04 -10.62 21.16
CA MET A 1 4.86 -9.15 21.05
C MET A 1 6.15 -8.58 20.47
N SER A 2 6.08 -7.64 19.54
CA SER A 2 7.24 -6.92 19.01
C SER A 2 6.88 -5.48 18.67
N GLY A 3 7.87 -4.61 18.53
CA GLY A 3 7.66 -3.20 18.20
C GLY A 3 8.97 -2.41 18.17
N PHE A 4 8.96 -1.25 17.52
CA PHE A 4 10.10 -0.34 17.48
C PHE A 4 9.67 1.13 17.44
N ILE A 5 10.65 2.00 17.69
CA ILE A 5 10.55 3.45 17.55
C ILE A 5 11.65 3.88 16.59
N ASN A 6 11.29 4.66 15.57
CA ASN A 6 12.21 5.17 14.57
C ASN A 6 12.03 6.70 14.47
N PRO A 7 12.83 7.48 15.22
CA PRO A 7 12.91 8.92 15.06
C PRO A 7 13.83 9.28 13.89
N SER A 8 13.47 10.32 13.15
CA SER A 8 14.24 10.84 12.02
C SER A 8 14.09 12.36 11.95
N PHE A 9 15.20 13.04 11.69
CA PHE A 9 15.24 14.46 11.36
C PHE A 9 15.80 14.60 9.95
N VAL A 10 15.12 15.37 9.10
CA VAL A 10 15.54 15.61 7.72
C VAL A 10 15.60 17.11 7.46
N PRO A 11 16.79 17.71 7.39
CA PRO A 11 16.95 19.11 7.02
C PRO A 11 16.96 19.23 5.50
N THR A 12 15.80 19.50 4.89
CA THR A 12 15.70 19.65 3.43
C THR A 12 15.90 21.11 3.04
N THR A 13 16.73 21.39 2.04
CA THR A 13 16.81 22.70 1.39
C THR A 13 16.76 22.54 -0.12
N ASN A 14 16.02 23.41 -0.80
CA ASN A 14 15.91 23.44 -2.26
C ASN A 14 16.18 24.86 -2.74
N ASN A 15 16.99 24.98 -3.79
CA ASN A 15 17.26 26.24 -4.46
C ASN A 15 16.81 26.11 -5.91
N ALA A 16 16.04 27.08 -6.40
CA ALA A 16 15.57 27.16 -7.78
C ALA A 16 15.79 28.56 -8.35
N SER A 17 15.98 28.64 -9.66
CA SER A 17 16.03 29.91 -10.40
C SER A 17 14.83 29.98 -11.34
N LEU A 18 14.09 31.08 -11.27
CA LEU A 18 13.02 31.37 -12.22
C LEU A 18 13.63 32.16 -13.38
N LEU A 19 13.52 31.62 -14.60
CA LEU A 19 14.03 32.23 -15.81
C LEU A 19 12.92 32.93 -16.60
N ASP A 20 13.25 33.98 -17.34
CA ASP A 20 12.39 34.56 -18.37
C ASP A 20 12.47 33.76 -19.70
N ALA A 21 11.75 34.20 -20.73
CA ALA A 21 11.75 33.56 -22.04
C ALA A 21 13.10 33.62 -22.80
N ASN A 22 14.06 34.42 -22.30
CA ASN A 22 15.40 34.58 -22.85
C ASN A 22 16.46 33.92 -21.95
N ASP A 23 16.05 33.03 -21.04
CA ASP A 23 16.89 32.34 -20.05
C ASP A 23 17.61 33.26 -19.04
N ASN A 24 17.15 34.50 -18.86
CA ASN A 24 17.67 35.37 -17.80
C ASN A 24 17.01 35.03 -16.47
N VAL A 25 17.81 35.00 -15.40
CA VAL A 25 17.27 34.83 -14.04
C VAL A 25 16.46 36.06 -13.65
N VAL A 26 15.18 35.83 -13.32
CA VAL A 26 14.26 36.87 -12.82
C VAL A 26 14.18 36.81 -11.30
N ASN A 27 14.13 35.61 -10.72
CA ASN A 27 14.07 35.42 -9.27
C ASN A 27 14.87 34.19 -8.83
N LEU A 28 15.45 34.28 -7.65
CA LEU A 28 16.02 33.16 -6.92
C LEU A 28 15.03 32.71 -5.84
N ILE A 29 14.73 31.43 -5.78
CA ILE A 29 13.83 30.82 -4.79
C ILE A 29 14.66 29.92 -3.90
N ARG A 30 14.58 30.14 -2.58
CA ARG A 30 15.18 29.27 -1.57
C ARG A 30 14.08 28.75 -0.64
N ALA A 31 13.92 27.43 -0.64
CA ALA A 31 13.00 26.73 0.24
C ALA A 31 13.79 25.95 1.30
N SER A 32 13.45 26.12 2.57
CA SER A 32 13.97 25.34 3.69
C SER A 32 12.82 24.61 4.35
N ASN A 33 12.92 23.29 4.49
CA ASN A 33 11.88 22.45 5.07
C ASN A 33 12.49 21.41 6.04
N PRO A 34 13.03 21.82 7.19
CA PRO A 34 13.35 20.89 8.26
C PRO A 34 12.09 20.14 8.69
N SER A 35 12.22 18.82 8.82
CA SER A 35 11.13 17.96 9.27
C SER A 35 11.58 16.97 10.33
N ASP A 36 10.80 16.86 11.40
CA ASP A 36 10.94 15.84 12.44
C ASP A 36 9.85 14.80 12.26
N LYS A 37 10.24 13.53 12.13
CA LYS A 37 9.31 12.40 11.98
C LYS A 37 9.63 11.34 13.02
N VAL A 38 8.61 10.91 13.76
CA VAL A 38 8.72 9.78 14.69
C VAL A 38 7.68 8.75 14.32
N TRP A 39 8.14 7.57 13.92
CA TRP A 39 7.30 6.42 13.65
C TRP A 39 7.42 5.41 14.78
N LYS A 40 6.30 4.87 15.25
CA LYS A 40 6.24 3.84 16.28
C LYS A 40 5.28 2.74 15.84
N ASN A 41 5.60 1.50 16.15
CA ASN A 41 4.67 0.40 15.97
C ASN A 41 4.77 -0.62 17.11
N GLY A 42 3.72 -1.42 17.23
CA GLY A 42 3.70 -2.58 18.11
C GLY A 42 2.72 -3.63 17.59
N SER A 43 3.02 -4.89 17.86
CA SER A 43 2.18 -6.01 17.48
C SER A 43 2.09 -7.08 18.57
N VAL A 44 0.94 -7.74 18.59
CA VAL A 44 0.68 -8.94 19.39
C VAL A 44 0.10 -9.99 18.46
N ASN A 45 0.66 -11.18 18.49
CA ASN A 45 0.16 -12.34 17.78
C ASN A 45 -0.12 -13.46 18.80
N LEU A 46 -1.26 -14.12 18.65
CA LEU A 46 -1.60 -15.36 19.33
C LEU A 46 -1.90 -16.42 18.28
N ASN A 47 -1.19 -17.54 18.36
CA ASN A 47 -1.40 -18.68 17.48
C ASN A 47 -1.59 -19.94 18.31
N TYR A 48 -2.55 -20.78 17.91
CA TYR A 48 -2.79 -22.07 18.52
C TYR A 48 -3.13 -23.11 17.45
N ALA A 49 -2.50 -24.27 17.50
CA ALA A 49 -2.76 -25.39 16.61
C ALA A 49 -3.22 -26.62 17.43
N LEU A 50 -4.44 -27.08 17.14
CA LEU A 50 -5.05 -28.24 17.77
C LEU A 50 -4.96 -29.43 16.82
N LYS A 51 -4.13 -30.40 17.17
CA LYS A 51 -4.12 -31.70 16.50
C LYS A 51 -5.34 -32.51 16.91
N MET A 52 -6.10 -32.97 15.92
CA MET A 52 -7.34 -33.73 16.15
C MET A 52 -7.04 -35.22 16.28
N LYS A 53 -8.08 -36.01 16.57
CA LYS A 53 -7.95 -37.47 16.76
C LYS A 53 -7.50 -38.18 15.49
N LYS A 54 -7.92 -37.71 14.31
CA LYS A 54 -7.50 -38.29 13.04
C LYS A 54 -6.05 -37.86 12.75
N PRO A 55 -5.13 -38.79 12.45
CA PRO A 55 -3.76 -38.43 12.09
C PRO A 55 -3.73 -37.45 10.92
N GLY A 56 -2.99 -36.36 11.07
CA GLY A 56 -2.85 -35.30 10.06
C GLY A 56 -4.00 -34.28 10.00
N GLU A 57 -5.03 -34.45 10.84
CA GLU A 57 -6.11 -33.47 10.98
C GLU A 57 -5.73 -32.41 12.04
N GLU A 58 -5.88 -31.14 11.68
CA GLU A 58 -5.50 -30.00 12.51
C GLU A 58 -6.48 -28.84 12.35
N LEU A 59 -6.77 -28.15 13.45
CA LEU A 59 -7.46 -26.86 13.48
C LEU A 59 -6.51 -25.81 14.05
N SER A 60 -6.27 -24.74 13.32
CA SER A 60 -5.37 -23.66 13.74
C SER A 60 -6.14 -22.35 13.86
N VAL A 61 -5.90 -21.63 14.94
CA VAL A 61 -6.45 -20.30 15.21
C VAL A 61 -5.29 -19.31 15.25
N ASN A 62 -5.44 -18.18 14.56
CA ASN A 62 -4.47 -17.10 14.59
C ASN A 62 -5.17 -15.75 14.79
N LEU A 63 -4.73 -14.99 15.78
CA LEU A 63 -5.21 -13.65 16.10
C LEU A 63 -4.02 -12.68 16.07
N ASP A 64 -4.13 -11.59 15.30
CA ASP A 64 -3.14 -10.53 15.29
C ASP A 64 -3.76 -9.18 15.64
N TYR A 65 -2.98 -8.38 16.34
CA TYR A 65 -3.21 -6.95 16.49
C TYR A 65 -1.92 -6.19 16.22
N ILE A 66 -1.98 -5.21 15.32
CA ILE A 66 -0.86 -4.33 14.98
C ILE A 66 -1.34 -2.89 15.11
N ALA A 67 -0.55 -2.05 15.75
CA ALA A 67 -0.79 -0.63 15.88
C ALA A 67 0.42 0.16 15.41
N TYR A 68 0.18 1.22 14.66
CA TYR A 68 1.17 2.19 14.21
C TYR A 68 0.75 3.59 14.66
N LYS A 69 1.74 4.40 15.01
CA LYS A 69 1.59 5.83 15.29
C LYS A 69 2.75 6.59 14.66
N SER A 70 2.44 7.62 13.90
CA SER A 70 3.38 8.58 13.35
C SER A 70 3.09 9.95 13.93
N SER A 71 4.14 10.72 14.21
CA SER A 71 4.09 12.17 14.29
C SER A 71 5.07 12.73 13.28
N HIS A 72 4.68 13.78 12.56
CA HIS A 72 5.54 14.45 11.61
C HIS A 72 5.28 15.95 11.71
N THR A 73 6.31 16.72 12.01
CA THR A 73 6.23 18.19 12.08
C THR A 73 7.19 18.79 11.08
N GLN A 74 6.77 19.85 10.41
CA GLN A 74 7.59 20.52 9.39
C GLN A 74 7.50 22.03 9.52
N LEU A 75 8.55 22.72 9.10
CA LEU A 75 8.57 24.17 9.00
C LEU A 75 9.09 24.57 7.62
N LEU A 76 8.17 24.76 6.66
CA LEU A 76 8.50 25.18 5.31
C LEU A 76 8.65 26.70 5.27
N LYS A 77 9.87 27.17 5.05
CA LYS A 77 10.19 28.58 4.81
C LYS A 77 10.57 28.75 3.34
N ASN A 78 9.78 29.53 2.62
CA ASN A 78 10.05 29.93 1.24
C ASN A 78 10.46 31.40 1.21
N SER A 79 11.65 31.67 0.67
CA SER A 79 12.19 33.03 0.48
C SER A 79 12.45 33.26 -1.00
N THR A 80 11.96 34.38 -1.54
CA THR A 80 12.18 34.81 -2.93
C THR A 80 13.08 36.03 -2.95
N TYR A 81 14.10 36.03 -3.82
CA TYR A 81 15.07 37.09 -3.96
C TYR A 81 15.17 37.58 -5.41
N THR A 82 15.64 38.81 -5.60
CA THR A 82 16.13 39.31 -6.90
C THR A 82 17.39 38.53 -7.32
N PRO A 83 17.82 38.62 -8.60
CA PRO A 83 19.07 37.98 -9.07
C PRO A 83 20.30 38.47 -8.27
N ASP A 84 20.26 39.72 -7.84
CA ASP A 84 21.21 40.42 -6.98
C ASP A 84 21.00 40.14 -5.47
N THR A 85 20.22 39.10 -5.13
CA THR A 85 20.02 38.54 -3.78
C THR A 85 19.29 39.43 -2.78
N VAL A 86 18.54 40.42 -3.26
CA VAL A 86 17.67 41.24 -2.40
C VAL A 86 16.38 40.48 -2.09
N LEU A 87 16.02 40.34 -0.81
CA LEU A 87 14.80 39.64 -0.40
C LEU A 87 13.56 40.41 -0.87
N LEU A 88 12.68 39.74 -1.60
CA LEU A 88 11.41 40.28 -2.08
C LEU A 88 10.22 39.84 -1.22
N ASN A 89 10.17 38.55 -0.90
CA ASN A 89 9.07 37.95 -0.14
C ASN A 89 9.55 36.75 0.66
N GLU A 90 8.91 36.53 1.81
CA GLU A 90 9.10 35.37 2.66
C GLU A 90 7.75 34.87 3.18
N SER A 91 7.55 33.56 3.11
CA SER A 91 6.39 32.88 3.70
C SER A 91 6.84 31.68 4.51
N VAL A 92 6.22 31.49 5.67
CA VAL A 92 6.49 30.35 6.55
C VAL A 92 5.20 29.58 6.78
N LEU A 93 5.24 28.29 6.49
CA LEU A 93 4.15 27.35 6.68
C LEU A 93 4.62 26.26 7.67
N SER A 94 3.98 26.16 8.82
CA SER A 94 4.24 25.12 9.81
C SER A 94 3.20 24.00 9.67
N SER A 95 3.60 22.75 9.90
CA SER A 95 2.68 21.61 9.84
C SER A 95 2.86 20.60 10.98
N SER A 96 1.75 19.96 11.36
CA SER A 96 1.69 18.81 12.27
C SER A 96 0.80 17.74 11.64
N LEU A 97 1.42 16.60 11.32
CA LEU A 97 0.83 15.54 10.51
C LEU A 97 0.79 14.20 11.27
N PRO A 98 0.05 14.08 12.39
CA PRO A 98 -0.04 12.82 13.11
C PRO A 98 -0.90 11.80 12.34
N ALA A 99 -0.49 10.54 12.41
CA ALA A 99 -1.21 9.43 11.79
C ALA A 99 -1.27 8.23 12.74
N THR A 100 -2.40 7.53 12.74
CA THR A 100 -2.55 6.24 13.43
C THR A 100 -3.12 5.19 12.49
N ILE A 101 -2.66 3.95 12.64
CA ILE A 101 -3.18 2.79 11.91
C ILE A 101 -3.34 1.65 12.92
N GLY A 102 -4.54 1.08 13.00
CA GLY A 102 -4.83 -0.13 13.77
C GLY A 102 -5.29 -1.23 12.85
N VAL A 103 -4.68 -2.41 12.95
CA VAL A 103 -5.00 -3.61 12.17
C VAL A 103 -5.33 -4.73 13.16
N ARG A 104 -6.47 -5.39 12.96
CA ARG A 104 -6.89 -6.57 13.73
C ARG A 104 -7.24 -7.68 12.76
N THR A 105 -6.66 -8.86 12.94
CA THR A 105 -6.98 -10.02 12.13
C THR A 105 -7.34 -11.22 12.99
N GLY A 106 -8.31 -12.00 12.50
CA GLY A 106 -8.62 -13.32 13.02
C GLY A 106 -8.66 -14.31 11.88
N LYS A 107 -8.06 -15.48 12.07
CA LYS A 107 -7.96 -16.54 11.07
C LYS A 107 -8.26 -17.88 11.72
N LEU A 108 -9.04 -18.70 11.03
CA LEU A 108 -9.35 -20.08 11.39
C LEU A 108 -9.00 -20.96 10.18
N ASP A 109 -8.11 -21.92 10.38
CA ASP A 109 -7.66 -22.89 9.37
C ASP A 109 -8.00 -24.30 9.83
N TYR A 110 -8.55 -25.12 8.94
CA TYR A 110 -8.79 -26.54 9.15
C TYR A 110 -8.12 -27.34 8.03
N SER A 111 -7.28 -28.30 8.41
CA SER A 111 -6.57 -29.19 7.49
C SER A 111 -6.95 -30.64 7.80
N THR A 112 -7.31 -31.42 6.80
CA THR A 112 -7.65 -32.84 6.97
C THR A 112 -7.20 -33.70 5.79
N PRO A 113 -6.56 -34.86 6.03
CA PRO A 113 -6.30 -35.83 4.98
C PRO A 113 -7.60 -36.53 4.60
N LEU A 114 -8.02 -36.47 3.35
CA LEU A 114 -9.26 -37.12 2.88
C LEU A 114 -9.03 -38.61 2.56
N SER A 115 -7.91 -38.90 1.90
CA SER A 115 -7.49 -40.26 1.54
C SER A 115 -5.98 -40.27 1.29
N LYS A 116 -5.42 -41.40 0.85
CA LYS A 116 -3.98 -41.53 0.62
C LYS A 116 -3.49 -40.51 -0.41
N GLY A 117 -2.67 -39.57 0.05
CA GLY A 117 -2.11 -38.50 -0.78
C GLY A 117 -3.10 -37.39 -1.14
N ILE A 118 -4.31 -37.35 -0.57
CA ILE A 118 -5.28 -36.25 -0.81
C ILE A 118 -5.52 -35.50 0.50
N LYS A 119 -5.36 -34.18 0.47
CA LYS A 119 -5.60 -33.28 1.59
C LYS A 119 -6.60 -32.19 1.20
N MET A 120 -7.41 -31.79 2.15
CA MET A 120 -8.25 -30.59 2.05
C MET A 120 -7.83 -29.60 3.13
N ASP A 121 -7.67 -28.34 2.74
CA ASP A 121 -7.54 -27.20 3.64
C ASP A 121 -8.74 -26.27 3.42
N ALA A 122 -9.38 -25.84 4.50
CA ALA A 122 -10.46 -24.87 4.45
C ALA A 122 -10.31 -23.87 5.58
N GLY A 123 -10.80 -22.65 5.40
CA GLY A 123 -10.68 -21.65 6.45
C GLY A 123 -11.35 -20.34 6.15
N GLY A 124 -11.26 -19.46 7.13
CA GLY A 124 -11.80 -18.11 7.08
C GLY A 124 -10.83 -17.11 7.68
N LYS A 125 -10.87 -15.88 7.17
CA LYS A 125 -10.11 -14.75 7.70
C LYS A 125 -11.00 -13.52 7.77
N ILE A 126 -10.94 -12.80 8.88
CA ILE A 126 -11.50 -11.46 9.03
C ILE A 126 -10.38 -10.47 9.34
N SER A 127 -10.47 -9.27 8.76
CA SER A 127 -9.50 -8.19 8.97
C SER A 127 -10.22 -6.86 9.10
N PHE A 128 -9.90 -6.12 10.16
CA PHE A 128 -10.37 -4.76 10.39
C PHE A 128 -9.19 -3.81 10.41
N VAL A 129 -9.27 -2.77 9.59
CA VAL A 129 -8.30 -1.68 9.57
C VAL A 129 -8.99 -0.37 9.87
N LYS A 130 -8.37 0.44 10.71
CA LYS A 130 -8.79 1.81 11.00
C LYS A 130 -7.59 2.73 10.91
N THR A 131 -7.73 3.82 10.16
CA THR A 131 -6.73 4.88 10.12
C THR A 131 -7.35 6.21 10.50
N ASP A 132 -6.54 7.07 11.10
CA ASP A 132 -6.87 8.45 11.42
C ASP A 132 -5.63 9.29 11.13
N ASN A 133 -5.70 10.07 10.07
CA ASN A 133 -4.64 10.98 9.66
C ASN A 133 -5.16 12.40 9.87
N THR A 134 -4.34 13.26 10.45
CA THR A 134 -4.59 14.70 10.52
C THR A 134 -3.48 15.42 9.78
N ALA A 135 -3.83 16.46 9.04
CA ALA A 135 -2.92 17.45 8.51
C ALA A 135 -3.34 18.79 9.10
N ASP A 136 -2.58 19.30 10.06
CA ASP A 136 -2.76 20.65 10.58
C ASP A 136 -1.68 21.54 9.98
N PHE A 137 -2.06 22.57 9.24
CA PHE A 137 -1.16 23.55 8.64
C PHE A 137 -1.44 24.93 9.22
N PHE A 138 -0.38 25.72 9.37
CA PHE A 138 -0.44 27.05 9.95
C PHE A 138 0.42 28.02 9.13
N ASP A 139 -0.16 29.11 8.68
CA ASP A 139 0.62 30.26 8.20
C ASP A 139 1.28 30.92 9.39
N VAL A 140 2.58 31.19 9.31
CA VAL A 140 3.34 31.82 10.39
C VAL A 140 3.76 33.21 9.94
N VAL A 141 3.10 34.23 10.50
CA VAL A 141 3.42 35.65 10.24
C VAL A 141 3.92 36.26 11.54
N ASN A 142 5.10 36.89 11.52
CA ASN A 142 5.72 37.49 12.71
C ASN A 142 5.77 36.54 13.93
N THR A 143 6.08 35.26 13.70
CA THR A 143 6.12 34.18 14.71
C THR A 143 4.77 33.73 15.27
N VAL A 144 3.65 34.29 14.79
CA VAL A 144 2.30 33.88 15.19
C VAL A 144 1.74 32.87 14.20
N PRO A 145 1.49 31.61 14.61
CA PRO A 145 0.83 30.63 13.75
C PRO A 145 -0.69 30.85 13.71
N THR A 146 -1.26 30.92 12.51
CA THR A 146 -2.71 30.97 12.26
C THR A 146 -3.13 29.78 11.42
N PRO A 147 -4.23 29.07 11.75
CA PRO A 147 -4.66 27.90 10.98
C PRO A 147 -4.85 28.22 9.50
N ASN A 148 -4.20 27.44 8.65
CA ASN A 148 -4.39 27.47 7.21
C ASN A 148 -5.41 26.37 6.83
N TYR A 149 -6.68 26.75 6.69
CA TYR A 149 -7.77 25.82 6.38
C TYR A 149 -7.80 25.34 4.93
N GLU A 150 -6.98 25.91 4.05
CA GLU A 150 -6.81 25.43 2.68
C GLU A 150 -6.05 24.09 2.67
N PHE A 151 -5.01 23.96 3.51
CA PHE A 151 -4.20 22.74 3.62
C PHE A 151 -4.57 21.85 4.81
N SER A 152 -5.30 22.37 5.80
CA SER A 152 -5.65 21.62 7.00
C SER A 152 -6.85 20.69 6.81
N ASN A 153 -6.72 19.42 7.20
CA ASN A 153 -7.76 18.41 7.01
C ASN A 153 -7.57 17.20 7.95
N ARG A 154 -8.61 16.40 8.16
CA ARG A 154 -8.54 15.13 8.89
C ARG A 154 -9.29 14.03 8.16
N PHE A 155 -8.57 12.99 7.77
CA PHE A 155 -9.11 11.87 7.02
C PHE A 155 -9.12 10.59 7.85
N LYS A 156 -10.32 10.03 8.02
CA LYS A 156 -10.57 8.76 8.70
C LYS A 156 -10.94 7.70 7.69
N TYR A 157 -10.27 6.55 7.76
CA TYR A 157 -10.52 5.42 6.88
C TYR A 157 -10.80 4.16 7.71
N GLN A 158 -11.77 3.36 7.25
CA GLN A 158 -12.11 2.07 7.84
C GLN A 158 -12.26 1.04 6.74
N GLU A 159 -11.69 -0.14 6.95
CA GLU A 159 -11.82 -1.28 6.04
C GLU A 159 -12.13 -2.55 6.83
N ASN A 160 -13.11 -3.30 6.35
CA ASN A 160 -13.42 -4.64 6.82
C ASN A 160 -13.34 -5.62 5.64
N ILE A 161 -12.53 -6.65 5.80
CA ILE A 161 -12.34 -7.72 4.82
C ILE A 161 -12.75 -9.05 5.45
N ASN A 162 -13.67 -9.74 4.78
CA ASN A 162 -14.12 -11.08 5.16
C ASN A 162 -13.76 -12.04 4.03
N ALA A 163 -13.01 -13.09 4.35
CA ALA A 163 -12.56 -14.09 3.38
C ALA A 163 -12.92 -15.50 3.84
N ALA A 164 -13.27 -16.33 2.87
CA ALA A 164 -13.40 -17.78 3.04
C ALA A 164 -12.64 -18.48 1.91
N TYR A 165 -12.05 -19.63 2.19
CA TYR A 165 -11.30 -20.39 1.20
C TYR A 165 -11.39 -21.89 1.42
N VAL A 166 -11.21 -22.60 0.32
CA VAL A 166 -11.01 -24.05 0.28
C VAL A 166 -9.90 -24.36 -0.72
N ASN A 167 -9.11 -25.38 -0.40
CA ASN A 167 -7.99 -25.84 -1.19
C ASN A 167 -7.92 -27.36 -1.10
N PHE A 168 -7.69 -28.01 -2.24
CA PHE A 168 -7.45 -29.44 -2.33
C PHE A 168 -6.08 -29.68 -2.90
N SER A 169 -5.31 -30.57 -2.28
CA SER A 169 -4.05 -31.04 -2.84
C SER A 169 -4.04 -32.55 -2.99
N LYS A 170 -3.37 -33.02 -4.03
CA LYS A 170 -3.10 -34.42 -4.28
C LYS A 170 -1.63 -34.61 -4.58
N GLU A 171 -0.95 -35.40 -3.77
CA GLU A 171 0.42 -35.85 -3.98
C GLU A 171 0.41 -37.29 -4.49
N GLY A 172 0.85 -37.46 -5.74
CA GLY A 172 1.05 -38.74 -6.39
C GLY A 172 2.53 -39.03 -6.63
N LYS A 173 2.82 -40.20 -7.23
CA LYS A 173 4.20 -40.58 -7.57
C LYS A 173 4.79 -39.72 -8.70
N ALA A 174 3.98 -39.47 -9.74
CA ALA A 174 4.39 -38.77 -10.95
C ALA A 174 3.84 -37.34 -11.05
N PHE A 175 2.77 -37.02 -10.32
CA PHE A 175 2.17 -35.69 -10.34
C PHE A 175 1.76 -35.24 -8.94
N SER A 176 1.89 -33.96 -8.69
CA SER A 176 1.30 -33.26 -7.56
C SER A 176 0.43 -32.13 -8.08
N ILE A 177 -0.80 -32.04 -7.60
CA ILE A 177 -1.77 -31.02 -8.01
C ILE A 177 -2.30 -30.32 -6.77
N GLN A 178 -2.49 -29.01 -6.87
CA GLN A 178 -3.20 -28.22 -5.88
C GLN A 178 -4.16 -27.27 -6.58
N ALA A 179 -5.41 -27.22 -6.13
CA ALA A 179 -6.41 -26.31 -6.64
C ALA A 179 -7.17 -25.68 -5.47
N GLY A 180 -7.37 -24.37 -5.53
CA GLY A 180 -8.03 -23.63 -4.47
C GLY A 180 -8.86 -22.47 -4.99
N LEU A 181 -9.80 -22.05 -4.15
CA LEU A 181 -10.61 -20.87 -4.40
C LEU A 181 -10.80 -20.11 -3.09
N ARG A 182 -10.54 -18.80 -3.15
CA ARG A 182 -10.83 -17.87 -2.08
C ARG A 182 -11.85 -16.84 -2.55
N ILE A 183 -12.87 -16.60 -1.76
CA ILE A 183 -13.78 -15.47 -1.91
C ILE A 183 -13.46 -14.42 -0.86
N GLU A 184 -13.51 -13.15 -1.25
CA GLU A 184 -13.30 -12.04 -0.34
C GLU A 184 -14.36 -10.96 -0.57
N ASN A 185 -15.01 -10.51 0.50
CA ASN A 185 -15.85 -9.32 0.52
C ASN A 185 -15.14 -8.20 1.29
N THR A 186 -15.02 -7.04 0.66
CA THR A 186 -14.36 -5.85 1.23
C THR A 186 -15.38 -4.73 1.40
N ASN A 187 -15.39 -4.11 2.58
CA ASN A 187 -16.22 -2.95 2.90
C ASN A 187 -15.33 -1.80 3.35
N ILE A 188 -15.42 -0.66 2.69
CA ILE A 188 -14.58 0.50 2.92
C ILE A 188 -15.47 1.70 3.26
N LYS A 189 -15.03 2.50 4.21
CA LYS A 189 -15.60 3.82 4.52
C LYS A 189 -14.46 4.83 4.68
N GLY A 190 -14.46 5.87 3.84
CA GLY A 190 -13.59 7.03 3.99
C GLY A 190 -14.41 8.24 4.42
N ASN A 191 -13.88 9.03 5.35
CA ASN A 191 -14.49 10.26 5.81
C ASN A 191 -13.43 11.35 5.96
N GLN A 192 -13.51 12.35 5.09
CA GLN A 192 -12.79 13.60 5.19
C GLN A 192 -13.62 14.57 6.02
N LEU A 193 -13.14 14.88 7.22
CA LEU A 193 -13.81 15.84 8.08
C LEU A 193 -13.65 17.24 7.52
N GLY A 194 -14.75 18.00 7.52
CA GLY A 194 -14.74 19.39 7.10
C GLY A 194 -13.97 20.28 8.07
N ASN A 195 -13.70 21.49 7.62
CA ASN A 195 -13.13 22.58 8.38
C ASN A 195 -13.92 23.88 8.07
N PRO A 196 -13.59 25.04 8.67
CA PRO A 196 -14.30 26.30 8.42
C PRO A 196 -14.36 26.77 6.94
N LEU A 197 -13.44 26.32 6.09
CA LEU A 197 -13.36 26.67 4.66
C LEU A 197 -13.89 25.57 3.73
N ILE A 198 -13.68 24.30 4.09
CA ILE A 198 -13.95 23.12 3.24
C ILE A 198 -14.98 22.23 3.91
N LYS A 199 -16.07 21.91 3.20
CA LYS A 199 -17.12 21.01 3.69
C LYS A 199 -16.58 19.58 3.85
N ASP A 200 -17.17 18.83 4.79
CA ASP A 200 -16.91 17.41 4.94
C ASP A 200 -17.34 16.60 3.70
N SER A 201 -16.66 15.46 3.47
CA SER A 201 -17.02 14.52 2.42
C SER A 201 -16.74 13.09 2.85
N SER A 202 -17.50 12.14 2.31
CA SER A 202 -17.32 10.73 2.63
C SER A 202 -17.63 9.85 1.43
N PHE A 203 -17.07 8.64 1.44
CA PHE A 203 -17.38 7.61 0.46
C PHE A 203 -17.47 6.24 1.12
N THR A 204 -18.23 5.36 0.49
CA THR A 204 -18.30 3.96 0.85
C THR A 204 -18.06 3.10 -0.39
N ARG A 205 -17.39 1.97 -0.22
CA ARG A 205 -17.21 0.97 -1.28
C ARG A 205 -17.47 -0.43 -0.73
N ASN A 206 -18.16 -1.24 -1.51
CA ASN A 206 -18.38 -2.65 -1.22
C ASN A 206 -18.15 -3.43 -2.50
N TYR A 207 -17.30 -4.45 -2.44
CA TYR A 207 -17.08 -5.35 -3.56
C TYR A 207 -16.71 -6.75 -3.09
N THR A 208 -17.00 -7.73 -3.94
CA THR A 208 -16.68 -9.15 -3.71
C THR A 208 -15.83 -9.66 -4.86
N ASN A 209 -14.73 -10.35 -4.55
CA ASN A 209 -13.81 -10.89 -5.53
C ASN A 209 -13.49 -12.36 -5.27
N LEU A 210 -13.26 -13.10 -6.36
CA LEU A 210 -12.80 -14.48 -6.36
C LEU A 210 -11.31 -14.56 -6.72
N PHE A 211 -10.57 -15.40 -6.00
CA PHE A 211 -9.15 -15.62 -6.16
C PHE A 211 -8.89 -17.12 -6.34
N PRO A 212 -9.00 -17.63 -7.58
CA PRO A 212 -8.64 -19.01 -7.90
C PRO A 212 -7.11 -19.18 -7.87
N THR A 213 -6.69 -20.37 -7.48
CA THR A 213 -5.29 -20.81 -7.52
C THR A 213 -5.20 -22.23 -8.07
N PHE A 214 -4.20 -22.49 -8.90
CA PHE A 214 -3.91 -23.81 -9.44
C PHE A 214 -2.40 -24.02 -9.52
N TYR A 215 -1.95 -25.20 -9.11
CA TYR A 215 -0.58 -25.64 -9.21
C TYR A 215 -0.56 -27.08 -9.72
N LEU A 216 0.31 -27.35 -10.67
CA LEU A 216 0.62 -28.67 -11.18
C LEU A 216 2.14 -28.83 -11.17
N SER A 217 2.60 -29.94 -10.62
CA SER A 217 3.96 -30.40 -10.74
C SER A 217 3.94 -31.80 -11.34
N TYR A 218 4.66 -32.01 -12.43
CA TYR A 218 4.70 -33.28 -13.15
C TYR A 218 6.14 -33.73 -13.36
N LYS A 219 6.45 -34.95 -12.94
CA LYS A 219 7.73 -35.59 -13.19
C LYS A 219 7.69 -36.26 -14.56
N LEU A 220 8.48 -35.75 -15.50
CA LEU A 220 8.52 -36.21 -16.89
C LEU A 220 9.19 -37.58 -17.04
N ASP A 221 10.09 -37.93 -16.13
CA ASP A 221 10.83 -39.18 -16.15
C ASP A 221 10.80 -39.89 -14.80
N THR A 222 11.07 -41.20 -14.83
CA THR A 222 11.11 -42.05 -13.63
C THR A 222 12.41 -41.90 -12.82
N SER A 223 13.40 -41.16 -13.35
CA SER A 223 14.66 -40.86 -12.68
C SER A 223 14.63 -39.52 -11.94
N ASP A 224 13.47 -38.86 -11.87
CA ASP A 224 13.22 -37.55 -11.29
C ASP A 224 14.18 -36.45 -11.80
N LYS A 225 14.70 -36.61 -13.03
CA LYS A 225 15.65 -35.63 -13.61
C LYS A 225 14.94 -34.46 -14.24
N HIS A 226 13.73 -34.63 -14.74
CA HIS A 226 12.96 -33.57 -15.37
C HIS A 226 11.61 -33.42 -14.68
N GLN A 227 11.35 -32.21 -14.19
CA GLN A 227 10.10 -31.83 -13.56
C GLN A 227 9.55 -30.60 -14.26
N LEU A 228 8.27 -30.64 -14.62
CA LEU A 228 7.54 -29.49 -15.11
C LEU A 228 6.65 -28.95 -14.00
N GLY A 229 6.67 -27.63 -13.85
CA GLY A 229 5.75 -26.89 -13.01
C GLY A 229 4.83 -26.05 -13.88
N PHE A 230 3.59 -25.94 -13.46
CA PHE A 230 2.66 -24.92 -13.93
C PHE A 230 1.95 -24.32 -12.73
N SER A 231 1.87 -22.99 -12.68
CA SER A 231 1.06 -22.31 -11.69
C SER A 231 0.20 -21.22 -12.32
N PHE A 232 -0.98 -21.04 -11.74
CA PHE A 232 -1.89 -19.97 -12.06
C PHE A 232 -2.48 -19.41 -10.76
N GLY A 233 -2.59 -18.09 -10.69
CA GLY A 233 -3.28 -17.46 -9.57
C GLY A 233 -3.67 -16.02 -9.83
N ARG A 234 -4.82 -15.63 -9.27
CA ARG A 234 -5.21 -14.22 -9.18
C ARG A 234 -4.76 -13.63 -7.83
N ARG A 235 -4.09 -12.49 -7.86
CA ARG A 235 -3.68 -11.72 -6.67
C ARG A 235 -4.34 -10.34 -6.65
N VAL A 236 -4.39 -9.74 -5.48
CA VAL A 236 -4.85 -8.36 -5.26
C VAL A 236 -3.76 -7.61 -4.50
N ASP A 237 -3.43 -6.43 -4.99
CA ASP A 237 -2.59 -5.46 -4.30
C ASP A 237 -3.46 -4.25 -3.95
N ARG A 238 -3.42 -3.83 -2.67
CA ARG A 238 -4.28 -2.75 -2.16
C ARG A 238 -3.45 -1.48 -2.05
N PRO A 239 -4.04 -0.31 -2.37
CA PRO A 239 -3.35 0.96 -2.17
C PRO A 239 -2.85 1.09 -0.73
N ASN A 240 -1.68 1.69 -0.54
CA ASN A 240 -1.26 2.03 0.82
C ASN A 240 -2.23 3.07 1.39
N TYR A 241 -2.51 2.97 2.70
CA TYR A 241 -3.42 3.93 3.35
C TYR A 241 -2.93 5.38 3.27
N GLN A 242 -1.62 5.59 3.14
CA GLN A 242 -1.02 6.91 2.90
C GLN A 242 -1.34 7.44 1.51
N ASP A 243 -1.31 6.57 0.49
CA ASP A 243 -1.63 6.94 -0.90
C ASP A 243 -3.11 7.33 -1.06
N MET A 244 -4.00 6.84 -0.19
CA MET A 244 -5.41 7.19 -0.18
C MET A 244 -5.73 8.46 0.62
N ASN A 245 -4.76 9.03 1.33
CA ASN A 245 -4.99 10.19 2.16
C ASN A 245 -5.13 11.46 1.29
N PRO A 246 -6.29 12.13 1.21
CA PRO A 246 -6.53 13.23 0.27
C PRO A 246 -5.74 14.52 0.60
N PHE A 247 -4.85 14.49 1.59
CA PHE A 247 -4.04 15.64 1.96
C PHE A 247 -3.17 16.06 0.80
N THR A 248 -3.36 17.30 0.36
CA THR A 248 -2.48 17.96 -0.59
C THR A 248 -1.51 18.84 0.19
N TYR A 249 -0.21 18.69 -0.06
CA TYR A 249 0.81 19.55 0.50
C TYR A 249 1.74 20.05 -0.61
N PRO A 250 2.24 21.29 -0.50
CA PRO A 250 3.21 21.81 -1.45
C PRO A 250 4.55 21.07 -1.30
N LEU A 251 5.07 20.54 -2.42
CA LEU A 251 6.47 20.12 -2.52
C LEU A 251 7.37 21.33 -2.79
N ASP A 252 6.90 22.23 -3.66
CA ASP A 252 7.49 23.53 -3.96
C ASP A 252 6.38 24.53 -4.36
N ARG A 253 6.75 25.71 -4.86
CA ARG A 253 5.80 26.77 -5.23
C ARG A 253 4.83 26.38 -6.36
N TYR A 254 5.23 25.48 -7.24
CA TYR A 254 4.50 25.08 -8.43
C TYR A 254 4.07 23.61 -8.40
N THR A 255 4.58 22.81 -7.47
CA THR A 255 4.29 21.37 -7.37
C THR A 255 3.62 21.04 -6.03
N TYR A 256 2.47 20.38 -6.10
CA TYR A 256 1.76 19.83 -4.95
C TYR A 256 1.74 18.31 -5.03
N TYR A 257 1.93 17.64 -3.90
CA TYR A 257 1.68 16.21 -3.79
C TYR A 257 0.37 15.98 -3.03
N GLY A 258 -0.46 15.06 -3.52
CA GLY A 258 -1.65 14.65 -2.79
C GLY A 258 -1.91 13.16 -2.91
N GLY A 259 -2.56 12.57 -1.90
CA GLY A 259 -3.12 11.23 -2.08
C GLY A 259 -4.42 11.26 -2.86
N ASN A 260 -4.89 10.06 -3.22
CA ASN A 260 -6.07 9.84 -4.00
C ASN A 260 -7.01 8.87 -3.25
N PRO A 261 -8.06 9.37 -2.58
CA PRO A 261 -8.98 8.53 -1.82
C PRO A 261 -9.79 7.57 -2.71
N PHE A 262 -9.76 7.77 -4.03
CA PHE A 262 -10.50 6.96 -4.99
C PHE A 262 -9.67 5.81 -5.60
N LEU A 263 -8.43 5.59 -5.16
CA LEU A 263 -7.63 4.46 -5.63
C LEU A 263 -8.38 3.14 -5.46
N GLU A 264 -8.33 2.31 -6.50
CA GLU A 264 -8.88 0.96 -6.50
C GLU A 264 -7.76 -0.06 -6.35
N PRO A 265 -8.05 -1.28 -5.88
CA PRO A 265 -7.07 -2.35 -5.83
C PRO A 265 -6.56 -2.72 -7.22
N THR A 266 -5.27 -3.00 -7.31
CA THR A 266 -4.67 -3.64 -8.48
C THR A 266 -4.95 -5.13 -8.43
N PHE A 267 -5.33 -5.72 -9.56
CA PHE A 267 -5.50 -7.18 -9.69
C PHE A 267 -4.52 -7.73 -10.70
N SER A 268 -3.80 -8.80 -10.35
CA SER A 268 -2.92 -9.52 -11.27
C SER A 268 -3.38 -10.96 -11.48
N TYR A 269 -3.30 -11.43 -12.73
CA TYR A 269 -3.44 -12.82 -13.11
C TYR A 269 -2.09 -13.31 -13.57
N ASN A 270 -1.50 -14.22 -12.81
CA ASN A 270 -0.12 -14.65 -13.00
C ASN A 270 -0.14 -16.10 -13.48
N PHE A 271 0.63 -16.36 -14.53
CA PHE A 271 0.85 -17.67 -15.11
C PHE A 271 2.35 -17.93 -15.09
N GLU A 272 2.74 -19.09 -14.58
CA GLU A 272 4.14 -19.50 -14.51
C GLU A 272 4.26 -20.91 -15.08
N PHE A 273 5.21 -21.11 -15.98
CA PHE A 273 5.64 -22.41 -16.42
C PHE A 273 7.11 -22.59 -16.05
N SER A 274 7.45 -23.70 -15.40
CA SER A 274 8.82 -23.99 -15.00
C SER A 274 9.26 -25.38 -15.46
N HIS A 275 10.54 -25.49 -15.75
CA HIS A 275 11.21 -26.76 -15.98
C HIS A 275 12.41 -26.85 -15.05
N THR A 276 12.44 -27.87 -14.19
CA THR A 276 13.57 -28.16 -13.32
C THR A 276 14.29 -29.40 -13.84
N TYR A 277 15.58 -29.23 -14.14
CA TYR A 277 16.49 -30.31 -14.51
C TYR A 277 17.41 -30.68 -13.34
N LYS A 278 17.33 -31.93 -12.90
CA LYS A 278 18.17 -32.58 -11.87
C LYS A 278 18.25 -31.78 -10.56
N ASN A 279 17.22 -30.99 -10.26
CA ASN A 279 17.16 -30.07 -9.12
C ASN A 279 18.32 -29.06 -9.04
N PHE A 280 19.09 -28.85 -10.12
CA PHE A 280 20.19 -27.88 -10.14
C PHE A 280 19.93 -26.68 -11.06
N LEU A 281 19.16 -26.89 -12.14
CA LEU A 281 18.78 -25.85 -13.08
C LEU A 281 17.27 -25.78 -13.15
N THR A 282 16.72 -24.60 -12.91
CA THR A 282 15.30 -24.30 -13.15
C THR A 282 15.22 -23.18 -14.15
N THR A 283 14.41 -23.35 -15.18
CA THR A 283 14.07 -22.32 -16.16
C THR A 283 12.59 -22.00 -16.03
N THR A 284 12.24 -20.72 -16.05
CA THR A 284 10.89 -20.24 -15.77
C THR A 284 10.44 -19.23 -16.83
N LEU A 285 9.19 -19.39 -17.28
CA LEU A 285 8.49 -18.42 -18.11
C LEU A 285 7.29 -17.88 -17.33
N GLU A 286 7.24 -16.55 -17.18
CA GLU A 286 6.20 -15.86 -16.43
C GLU A 286 5.40 -14.90 -17.32
N TYR A 287 4.08 -14.90 -17.13
CA TYR A 287 3.17 -13.99 -17.80
C TYR A 287 2.15 -13.43 -16.82
N SER A 288 2.03 -12.10 -16.81
CA SER A 288 1.17 -11.39 -15.87
C SER A 288 0.25 -10.39 -16.57
N LEU A 289 -1.06 -10.54 -16.35
CA LEU A 289 -2.08 -9.56 -16.74
C LEU A 289 -2.46 -8.73 -15.53
N VAL A 290 -2.26 -7.42 -15.60
CA VAL A 290 -2.48 -6.50 -14.48
C VAL A 290 -3.59 -5.50 -14.82
N LYS A 291 -4.60 -5.42 -13.96
CA LYS A 291 -5.69 -4.44 -14.04
C LYS A 291 -5.57 -3.44 -12.91
N ASN A 292 -5.89 -2.19 -13.21
CA ASN A 292 -5.89 -1.06 -12.29
C ASN A 292 -4.53 -0.87 -11.60
N LEU A 293 -3.46 -0.78 -12.38
CA LEU A 293 -2.11 -0.60 -11.86
C LEU A 293 -2.00 0.77 -11.18
N ILE A 294 -1.61 0.78 -9.91
CA ILE A 294 -1.39 2.02 -9.17
C ILE A 294 0.00 2.57 -9.51
N GLN A 295 0.06 3.75 -10.12
CA GLN A 295 1.31 4.45 -10.44
C GLN A 295 1.22 5.93 -10.09
N GLU A 296 2.35 6.59 -9.90
CA GLU A 296 2.36 8.05 -9.80
C GLU A 296 1.96 8.69 -11.14
N THR A 297 1.09 9.69 -11.06
CA THR A 297 0.56 10.45 -12.18
C THR A 297 0.70 11.93 -11.89
N ASN A 298 1.05 12.72 -12.91
CA ASN A 298 1.16 14.17 -12.81
C ASN A 298 0.04 14.82 -13.61
N GLU A 299 -0.73 15.69 -12.97
CA GLU A 299 -1.78 16.49 -13.60
C GLU A 299 -1.41 17.97 -13.53
N GLN A 300 -1.36 18.65 -14.68
CA GLN A 300 -1.09 20.09 -14.74
C GLN A 300 -2.40 20.87 -14.83
N LYS A 301 -2.60 21.85 -13.94
CA LYS A 301 -3.69 22.82 -13.98
C LYS A 301 -3.12 24.24 -14.01
N GLY A 302 -3.07 24.84 -15.20
CA GLY A 302 -2.38 26.12 -15.40
C GLY A 302 -0.88 25.98 -15.13
N ASN A 303 -0.36 26.76 -14.18
CA ASN A 303 1.06 26.74 -13.79
C ASN A 303 1.35 25.85 -12.57
N ILE A 304 0.36 25.07 -12.11
CA ILE A 304 0.47 24.19 -10.95
C ILE A 304 0.46 22.72 -11.40
N TYR A 305 1.41 21.95 -10.89
CA TYR A 305 1.49 20.49 -11.05
C TYR A 305 0.98 19.80 -9.80
N TYR A 306 0.10 18.82 -9.99
CA TYR A 306 -0.37 17.92 -8.94
C TYR A 306 0.18 16.52 -9.20
N SER A 307 1.13 16.08 -8.37
CA SER A 307 1.57 14.69 -8.34
C SER A 307 0.70 13.90 -7.36
N ARG A 308 0.20 12.75 -7.82
CA ARG A 308 -0.56 11.81 -6.98
C ARG A 308 -0.56 10.40 -7.56
N ARG A 309 -0.82 9.41 -6.71
CA ARG A 309 -1.10 8.04 -7.17
C ARG A 309 -2.41 8.01 -7.98
N GLY A 310 -2.33 7.48 -9.19
CA GLY A 310 -3.43 7.26 -10.13
C GLY A 310 -3.52 5.80 -10.58
N ILE A 311 -4.52 5.51 -11.41
CA ILE A 311 -4.79 4.17 -11.93
C ILE A 311 -4.48 4.15 -13.43
N LEU A 312 -3.67 3.18 -13.87
CA LEU A 312 -3.47 2.85 -15.28
C LEU A 312 -4.25 1.59 -15.64
N GLU A 313 -5.08 1.68 -16.67
CA GLU A 313 -5.93 0.57 -17.11
C GLU A 313 -5.14 -0.44 -17.98
N ASN A 314 -5.39 -1.73 -17.75
CA ASN A 314 -4.99 -2.87 -18.61
C ASN A 314 -3.50 -2.94 -19.02
N ASN A 315 -2.64 -3.36 -18.10
CA ASN A 315 -1.21 -3.58 -18.33
C ASN A 315 -0.87 -5.07 -18.52
N ARG A 316 0.15 -5.37 -19.33
CA ARG A 316 0.64 -6.73 -19.60
C ARG A 316 2.14 -6.79 -19.39
N PHE A 317 2.61 -7.81 -18.70
CA PHE A 317 4.03 -8.05 -18.42
C PHE A 317 4.41 -9.48 -18.79
N MET A 318 5.61 -9.66 -19.35
CA MET A 318 6.19 -10.95 -19.71
C MET A 318 7.65 -10.96 -19.27
N GLU A 319 8.07 -12.02 -18.60
CA GLU A 319 9.42 -12.18 -18.08
C GLU A 319 9.92 -13.61 -18.29
N PHE A 320 11.22 -13.76 -18.51
CA PHE A 320 11.89 -15.04 -18.72
C PHE A 320 13.16 -15.08 -17.86
N GLN A 321 13.33 -16.14 -17.06
CA GLN A 321 14.44 -16.33 -16.12
C GLN A 321 15.01 -17.75 -16.22
#